data_AF-A0A3M7B3H0-F1
#
_entry.id   AF-A0A3M7B3H0-F1
#
_cell.length_a   1.000
_cell.length_b   1.000
_cell.length_c   1.000
_cell.angle_alpha   90.00
_cell.angle_beta   90.00
_cell.angle_gamma   90.00
#
_symmetry.space_group_name_H-M   'P 1'
#
loop_
_entity.id
_entity.type
_entity.pdbx_description
1 polymer ?
#
loop_
_entity_poly.entity_id
_entity_poly.type
_entity_poly.pdbx_seq_one_letter_code
_entity_poly.pdbx_strand_id
1 'polypeptide(L)'
;MASQLMNGVSLPSSRCPSGTKMHILNLGTLQVDEGWLLQGVGTGSKSTPNPTNQLRDLILAAGLIDHPDLGLILFETGCAEDVDIS
;
A
#
# COMPACT_ATOMS: atom_id res chain seq x y z
N MET A 1 25.35 10.00 -16.82
CA MET A 1 25.22 8.79 -15.98
C MET A 1 24.71 7.65 -16.86
N ALA A 2 25.48 6.59 -17.03
CA ALA A 2 25.22 5.57 -18.05
C ALA A 2 24.20 4.53 -17.57
N SER A 3 23.23 4.21 -18.43
CA SER A 3 22.33 3.06 -18.30
C SER A 3 23.15 1.77 -18.32
N GLN A 4 23.11 0.97 -17.26
CA GLN A 4 23.66 -0.39 -17.31
C GLN A 4 22.67 -1.29 -18.03
N LEU A 5 23.10 -1.90 -19.13
CA LEU A 5 22.36 -2.94 -19.83
C LEU A 5 22.39 -4.22 -19.00
N MET A 6 21.25 -4.65 -18.48
CA MET A 6 21.04 -6.04 -18.07
C MET A 6 20.28 -6.74 -19.19
N ASN A 7 20.87 -7.78 -19.79
CA ASN A 7 20.27 -8.63 -20.82
C ASN A 7 19.66 -7.89 -22.03
N GLY A 8 20.30 -6.83 -22.52
CA GLY A 8 19.90 -6.16 -23.77
C GLY A 8 18.61 -5.33 -23.68
N VAL A 9 17.99 -5.21 -22.50
CA VAL A 9 16.81 -4.37 -22.28
C VAL A 9 17.23 -3.10 -21.55
N SER A 10 17.00 -1.95 -22.18
CA SER A 10 17.11 -0.64 -21.52
C SER A 10 15.89 -0.46 -20.62
N LEU A 11 16.04 -0.79 -19.33
CA LEU A 11 15.08 -0.32 -18.33
C LEU A 11 15.39 1.16 -18.09
N PRO A 12 14.39 2.06 -18.12
CA PRO A 12 14.61 3.43 -17.70
C PRO A 12 15.25 3.40 -16.32
N SER A 13 16.34 4.15 -16.15
CA SER A 13 17.03 4.21 -14.87
C SER A 13 16.18 5.04 -13.90
N SER A 14 15.06 4.50 -13.43
CA SER A 14 14.28 5.03 -12.31
C SER A 14 14.99 4.72 -10.99
N ARG A 15 16.33 4.86 -10.96
CA ARG A 15 17.12 4.75 -9.75
C ARG A 15 17.08 6.12 -9.08
N CYS A 16 16.60 6.15 -7.84
CA CYS A 16 16.72 7.33 -7.01
C CYS A 16 18.22 7.64 -6.82
N PRO A 17 18.61 8.92 -6.62
CA PRO A 17 19.99 9.31 -6.39
C PRO A 17 20.61 8.53 -5.23
N SER A 18 21.93 8.36 -5.28
CA SER A 18 22.68 7.71 -4.22
C SER A 18 22.45 8.43 -2.88
N GLY A 19 22.20 7.66 -1.81
CA GLY A 19 21.87 8.20 -0.50
C GLY A 19 20.38 8.30 -0.22
N THR A 20 19.51 8.04 -1.21
CA THR A 20 18.06 7.95 -0.96
C THR A 20 17.74 6.82 0.01
N LYS A 21 16.92 7.10 1.03
CA LYS A 21 16.41 6.10 1.98
C LYS A 21 14.89 6.06 1.93
N MET A 22 14.34 4.88 2.12
CA MET A 22 12.89 4.68 2.26
C MET A 22 12.60 4.08 3.63
N HIS A 23 11.65 4.66 4.33
CA HIS A 23 11.12 4.18 5.60
C HIS A 23 9.66 3.78 5.39
N ILE A 24 9.31 2.57 5.82
CA ILE A 24 7.92 2.11 5.85
C ILE A 24 7.35 2.47 7.22
N LEU A 25 6.35 3.33 7.24
CA LEU A 25 5.67 3.77 8.45
C LEU A 25 4.44 2.87 8.67
N ASN A 26 4.34 2.25 9.85
CA ASN A 26 3.11 1.57 10.27
C ASN A 26 2.19 2.60 10.91
N LEU A 27 1.04 2.86 10.27
CA LEU A 27 0.05 3.85 10.68
C LEU A 27 -1.18 3.22 11.37
N GLY A 28 -1.09 1.94 11.73
CA GLY A 28 -2.14 1.21 12.42
C GLY A 28 -2.81 0.15 11.55
N THR A 29 -3.98 -0.31 12.03
CA THR A 29 -4.73 -1.41 11.43
C THR A 29 -6.17 -1.00 11.18
N LEU A 30 -6.71 -1.34 10.01
CA LEU A 30 -8.12 -1.23 9.68
C LEU A 30 -8.72 -2.63 9.49
N GLN A 31 -9.95 -2.83 9.97
CA GLN A 31 -10.73 -4.01 9.61
C GLN A 31 -11.62 -3.75 8.41
N VAL A 32 -11.57 -4.63 7.42
CA VAL A 32 -12.42 -4.58 6.23
C VAL A 32 -12.98 -5.96 5.92
N ASP A 33 -14.17 -5.99 5.35
CA ASP A 33 -14.75 -7.21 4.79
C ASP A 33 -13.89 -7.76 3.65
N GLU A 34 -13.59 -9.07 3.67
CA GLU A 34 -12.74 -9.69 2.65
C GLU A 34 -13.35 -9.65 1.24
N GLY A 35 -14.67 -9.50 1.13
CA GLY A 35 -15.41 -9.27 -0.12
C GLY A 35 -14.96 -8.04 -0.89
N TRP A 36 -14.41 -7.02 -0.21
CA TRP A 36 -13.83 -5.84 -0.86
C TRP A 36 -12.44 -6.11 -1.44
N LEU A 37 -11.74 -7.13 -0.93
CA LEU A 37 -10.36 -7.42 -1.30
C LEU A 37 -10.26 -8.53 -2.35
N LEU A 38 -11.11 -9.54 -2.24
CA LEU A 38 -11.05 -10.76 -3.03
C LEU A 38 -12.39 -10.98 -3.74
N GLN A 39 -12.43 -10.76 -5.04
CA GLN A 39 -13.66 -10.88 -5.81
C GLN A 39 -14.28 -12.28 -5.67
N GLY A 40 -15.56 -12.34 -5.31
CA GLY A 40 -16.34 -13.58 -5.21
C GLY A 40 -16.17 -14.34 -3.89
N VAL A 41 -15.29 -13.89 -2.99
CA VAL A 41 -15.24 -14.46 -1.63
C VAL A 41 -16.54 -14.13 -0.89
N GLY A 42 -16.99 -15.04 0.00
CA GLY A 42 -18.25 -14.86 0.72
C GLY A 42 -19.51 -14.97 -0.17
N THR A 43 -19.39 -15.40 -1.44
CA THR A 43 -20.57 -15.59 -2.29
C THR A 43 -21.41 -16.77 -1.79
N GLY A 44 -22.73 -16.57 -1.69
CA GLY A 44 -23.67 -17.62 -1.31
C GLY A 44 -23.75 -18.77 -2.32
N SER A 45 -24.16 -19.93 -1.82
CA SER A 45 -24.44 -21.12 -2.63
C SER A 45 -25.81 -21.70 -2.27
N LYS A 46 -26.32 -22.66 -3.05
CA LYS A 46 -27.62 -23.31 -2.77
C LYS A 46 -27.66 -23.95 -1.37
N SER A 47 -26.56 -24.56 -0.92
CA SER A 47 -26.46 -25.18 0.39
C SER A 47 -26.19 -24.18 1.51
N THR A 48 -25.62 -23.03 1.19
CA THR A 48 -25.26 -21.97 2.14
C THR A 48 -25.63 -20.61 1.54
N PRO A 49 -26.92 -20.24 1.53
CA PRO A 49 -27.40 -19.07 0.78
C PRO A 49 -26.91 -17.74 1.37
N ASN A 50 -26.65 -17.70 2.69
CA ASN A 50 -26.22 -16.52 3.42
C ASN A 50 -24.97 -16.83 4.26
N PRO A 51 -23.78 -16.99 3.65
CA PRO A 51 -22.55 -17.16 4.40
C PRO A 51 -22.25 -15.89 5.21
N THR A 52 -21.68 -16.04 6.40
CA THR A 52 -21.26 -14.91 7.23
C THR A 52 -20.04 -14.23 6.62
N ASN A 53 -20.11 -12.91 6.53
CA ASN A 53 -19.00 -12.03 6.16
C ASN A 53 -17.80 -12.18 7.10
N GLN A 54 -16.60 -12.26 6.53
CA GLN A 54 -15.35 -12.34 7.30
C GLN A 54 -14.59 -11.02 7.22
N LEU A 55 -14.08 -10.57 8.36
CA LEU A 55 -13.26 -9.36 8.45
C LEU A 55 -11.77 -9.71 8.42
N ARG A 56 -10.97 -8.85 7.81
CA ARG A 56 -9.52 -8.95 7.72
C ARG A 56 -8.87 -7.70 8.27
N ASP A 57 -7.82 -7.89 9.05
CA ASP A 57 -6.94 -6.84 9.52
C ASP A 57 -5.96 -6.45 8.40
N LEU A 58 -6.01 -5.17 7.99
CA LEU A 58 -5.08 -4.58 7.02
C LEU A 58 -4.19 -3.55 7.69
N ILE A 59 -2.91 -3.55 7.32
CA ILE A 59 -1.95 -2.54 7.77
C ILE A 59 -2.15 -1.27 6.93
N LEU A 60 -2.31 -0.15 7.61
CA LEU A 60 -2.18 1.18 7.01
C LEU A 60 -0.69 1.53 6.99
N ALA A 61 -0.14 1.77 5.80
CA ALA A 61 1.27 2.06 5.63
C ALA A 61 1.50 3.33 4.82
N ALA A 62 2.56 4.06 5.16
CA ALA A 62 3.07 5.17 4.36
C ALA A 62 4.56 4.98 4.06
N GLY A 63 5.00 5.58 2.95
CA GLY A 63 6.42 5.63 2.57
C GLY A 63 6.99 7.01 2.85
N LEU A 64 7.95 7.11 3.77
CA LEU A 64 8.76 8.32 3.93
C LEU A 64 10.08 8.12 3.18
N ILE A 65 10.28 8.93 2.15
CA ILE A 65 11.44 8.88 1.27
C ILE A 65 12.33 10.09 1.59
N ASP A 66 13.51 9.82 2.13
CA ASP A 66 14.56 10.82 2.33
C ASP A 66 15.38 10.92 1.06
N HIS A 67 15.08 11.93 0.24
CA HIS A 67 15.72 12.16 -1.05
C HIS A 67 16.78 13.27 -0.94
N PRO A 68 18.05 13.01 -1.32
CA PRO A 68 19.16 13.94 -1.06
C PRO A 68 18.98 15.32 -1.70
N ASP A 69 18.36 15.37 -2.88
CA ASP A 69 18.18 16.64 -3.62
C ASP A 69 16.82 17.31 -3.39
N LEU A 70 15.80 16.55 -2.94
CA LEU A 70 14.41 17.01 -2.88
C LEU A 70 13.89 17.11 -1.44
N GLY A 71 14.66 16.62 -0.47
CA GLY A 71 14.25 16.51 0.93
C GLY A 71 13.31 15.32 1.18
N LEU A 72 12.50 15.45 2.22
CA LEU A 72 11.54 14.41 2.60
C LEU A 72 10.32 14.42 1.68
N ILE A 73 10.00 13.26 1.13
CA ILE A 73 8.79 13.02 0.34
C ILE A 73 7.96 12.00 1.10
N LEU A 74 6.68 12.33 1.32
CA LEU A 74 5.72 11.44 1.96
C LEU A 74 4.74 10.89 0.92
N PHE A 75 4.63 9.57 0.86
CA PHE A 75 3.64 8.86 0.06
C PHE A 75 2.60 8.22 0.98
N GLU A 76 1.34 8.65 0.83
CA GLU A 76 0.20 8.37 1.72
C GLU A 76 0.35 8.94 3.15
N THR A 77 -0.77 9.18 3.82
CA THR A 77 -0.81 9.81 5.16
C THR A 77 -1.63 9.06 6.20
N GLY A 78 -2.24 7.91 5.84
CA GLY A 78 -3.13 7.18 6.74
C GLY A 78 -4.48 7.88 6.94
N CYS A 79 -5.13 7.57 8.06
CA CYS A 79 -6.47 8.08 8.38
C CYS A 79 -6.42 9.38 9.18
N ALA A 80 -7.44 10.23 9.02
CA ALA A 80 -7.63 11.39 9.88
C ALA A 80 -7.98 10.95 11.31
N GLU A 81 -7.36 11.59 12.30
CA GLU A 81 -7.71 11.44 13.71
C GLU A 81 -8.85 12.40 14.10
N ASP A 82 -9.62 12.02 15.13
CA ASP A 82 -10.63 12.87 15.76
C ASP A 82 -11.66 13.51 14.81
N VAL A 83 -12.12 12.73 13.82
CA VAL A 83 -13.16 13.19 12.89
C VAL A 83 -14.48 13.32 13.65
N ASP A 84 -14.96 14.56 13.81
CA ASP A 84 -16.26 14.85 14.40
C ASP A 84 -17.36 14.40 13.43
N ILE A 85 -18.09 13.34 13.81
CA ILE A 85 -19.18 12.76 13.02
C ILE A 85 -20.49 13.18 13.69
N SER A 86 -20.90 14.42 13.46
CA SER A 86 -22.18 14.98 13.94
C SER A 86 -23.38 14.39 13.23
#